data_AF-A0A084SKU4-F1
#
_entry.id   AF-A0A084SKU4-F1
#
_cell.length_a   1.000
_cell.length_b   1.000
_cell.length_c   1.000
_cell.angle_alpha   90.00
_cell.angle_beta   90.00
_cell.angle_gamma   90.00
#
_symmetry.space_group_name_H-M   'P 1'
#
loop_
_entity.id
_entity.type
_entity.pdbx_description
1 polymer ?
#
loop_
_entity_poly.entity_id
_entity_poly.type
_entity_poly.pdbx_seq_one_letter_code
_entity_poly.pdbx_strand_id
1 'polypeptide(L)'
;MKYNPNFDVDSVLDILRTVDEKYPEGSPEDEALRIASVALFYVRETQKLEEYREFFRAFYTPAIDYIVVAHTFATREEADTWLISGAAREGELVRIAGEGFQVIPERKGTGFRFLRTPLPEELMKKYPPDSE
;
A
#
# COMPACT_ATOMS: atom_id res chain seq x y z
N MET A 1 6.15 8.03 10.47
CA MET A 1 5.44 7.52 11.67
C MET A 1 5.49 5.99 11.64
N LYS A 2 5.82 5.33 12.76
CA LYS A 2 5.78 3.87 12.84
C LYS A 2 4.34 3.45 13.16
N TYR A 3 3.57 3.20 12.12
CA TYR A 3 2.17 2.80 12.22
C TYR A 3 2.07 1.33 12.68
N ASN A 4 1.07 0.99 13.51
CA ASN A 4 0.80 -0.39 13.94
C ASN A 4 -0.34 -1.00 13.09
N PRO A 5 -0.02 -1.85 12.09
CA PRO A 5 -1.02 -2.49 11.23
C PRO A 5 -1.93 -3.49 11.95
N ASN A 6 -1.49 -4.00 13.10
CA ASN A 6 -2.19 -5.01 13.87
C ASN A 6 -2.69 -4.42 15.19
N PHE A 7 -3.23 -3.21 15.13
CA PHE A 7 -3.81 -2.56 16.30
C PHE A 7 -4.89 -3.45 16.92
N ASP A 8 -4.93 -3.40 18.25
CA ASP A 8 -5.97 -4.03 19.05
C ASP A 8 -7.17 -3.09 19.15
N VAL A 9 -8.33 -3.55 18.68
CA VAL A 9 -9.53 -2.71 18.57
C VAL A 9 -10.05 -2.31 19.95
N ASP A 10 -10.02 -3.24 20.90
CA ASP A 10 -10.56 -2.98 22.24
C ASP A 10 -9.68 -1.94 22.96
N SER A 11 -8.36 -2.06 22.86
CA SER A 11 -7.43 -1.01 23.33
C SER A 11 -7.67 0.35 22.66
N VAL A 12 -7.94 0.38 21.35
CA VAL A 12 -8.21 1.63 20.63
C VAL A 12 -9.52 2.26 21.08
N LEU A 13 -10.58 1.48 21.24
CA LEU A 13 -11.87 1.96 21.74
C LEU A 13 -11.77 2.51 23.17
N ASP A 14 -10.99 1.87 24.04
CA ASP A 14 -10.73 2.38 25.40
C ASP A 14 -9.97 3.71 25.39
N ILE A 15 -8.99 3.85 24.49
CA ILE A 15 -8.27 5.12 24.32
C ILE A 15 -9.22 6.20 23.80
N LEU A 16 -10.03 5.90 22.78
CA LEU A 16 -10.99 6.86 22.22
C LEU A 16 -11.97 7.35 23.29
N ARG A 17 -12.52 6.45 24.11
CA ARG A 17 -13.37 6.80 25.26
C ARG A 17 -12.64 7.70 26.26
N THR A 18 -11.41 7.38 26.61
CA THR A 18 -10.61 8.18 27.56
C THR A 18 -10.30 9.58 27.01
N VAL A 19 -10.18 9.73 25.69
CA VAL A 19 -9.98 11.02 25.04
C VAL A 19 -11.29 11.80 24.97
N ASP A 20 -12.40 11.13 24.65
CA ASP A 20 -13.75 11.69 24.58
C ASP A 20 -14.17 12.34 25.90
N GLU A 21 -13.85 11.72 27.04
CA GLU A 21 -14.09 12.24 28.40
C GLU A 21 -13.46 13.62 28.67
N LYS A 22 -12.55 14.11 27.82
CA LYS A 22 -11.94 15.44 27.95
C LYS A 22 -12.74 16.54 27.27
N TYR A 23 -13.71 16.19 26.44
CA TYR A 23 -14.52 17.13 25.69
C TYR A 23 -15.93 17.23 26.29
N PRO A 24 -16.57 18.41 26.26
CA PRO A 24 -17.95 18.53 26.72
C PRO A 24 -18.89 17.68 25.87
N GLU A 25 -19.85 17.02 26.53
CA GLU A 25 -20.90 16.27 25.84
C GLU A 25 -21.65 17.18 24.86
N GLY A 26 -21.83 16.74 23.62
CA GLY A 26 -22.48 17.49 22.55
C GLY A 26 -21.58 18.53 21.87
N SER A 27 -20.30 18.60 22.24
CA SER A 27 -19.31 19.36 21.46
C SER A 27 -19.00 18.68 20.12
N PRO A 28 -18.53 19.43 19.10
CA PRO A 28 -18.11 18.84 17.83
C PRO A 28 -17.03 17.75 17.98
N GLU A 29 -16.12 17.90 18.94
CA GLU A 29 -15.06 16.93 19.23
C GLU A 29 -15.62 15.64 19.81
N ASP A 30 -16.53 15.75 20.78
CA ASP A 30 -17.26 14.62 21.37
C ASP A 30 -18.09 13.88 20.30
N GLU A 31 -18.78 14.61 19.42
CA GLU A 31 -19.52 14.02 18.31
C GLU A 31 -18.61 13.26 17.34
N ALA A 32 -17.47 13.85 16.95
CA ALA A 32 -16.52 13.23 16.05
C ALA A 32 -15.90 11.94 16.64
N LEU A 33 -15.50 11.98 17.92
CA LEU A 33 -14.92 10.82 18.61
C LEU A 33 -15.95 9.70 18.81
N ARG A 34 -17.20 10.05 19.10
CA ARG A 34 -18.30 9.08 19.17
C ARG A 34 -18.56 8.42 17.83
N ILE A 35 -18.62 9.19 16.74
CA ILE A 35 -18.81 8.65 15.38
C ILE A 35 -17.67 7.68 15.03
N ALA A 36 -16.42 8.06 15.29
CA ALA A 36 -15.26 7.20 15.05
C ALA A 36 -15.32 5.89 15.86
N SER A 37 -15.70 5.98 17.14
CA SER A 37 -15.86 4.82 18.02
C SER A 37 -16.96 3.88 17.54
N VAL A 38 -18.12 4.42 17.13
CA VAL A 38 -19.24 3.63 16.59
C VAL A 38 -18.85 2.96 15.27
N ALA A 39 -18.09 3.62 14.40
CA ALA A 39 -17.61 3.03 13.16
C ALA A 39 -16.68 1.83 13.41
N LEU A 40 -15.73 1.96 14.35
CA LEU A 40 -14.84 0.85 14.74
C LEU A 40 -15.61 -0.30 15.39
N PHE A 41 -16.59 0.03 16.24
CA PHE A 41 -17.49 -0.96 16.82
C PHE A 41 -18.29 -1.71 15.75
N TYR A 42 -18.85 -1.00 14.77
CA TYR A 42 -19.58 -1.61 13.65
C TYR A 42 -18.69 -2.58 12.84
N VAL A 43 -17.45 -2.19 12.54
CA VAL A 43 -16.48 -3.07 11.85
C VAL A 43 -16.21 -4.34 12.65
N ARG A 44 -16.09 -4.21 13.98
CA ARG A 44 -15.90 -5.35 14.88
C ARG A 44 -17.12 -6.28 14.89
N GLU A 45 -18.32 -5.73 15.07
CA GLU A 45 -19.57 -6.51 15.14
C GLU A 45 -19.92 -7.18 13.79
N THR A 46 -19.51 -6.58 12.67
CA THR A 46 -19.68 -7.18 11.33
C THR A 46 -18.60 -8.19 10.95
N GLN A 47 -17.65 -8.47 11.86
CA GLN A 47 -16.51 -9.37 11.64
C GLN A 47 -15.60 -8.97 10.46
N LYS A 48 -15.62 -7.68 10.08
CA LYS A 48 -14.84 -7.12 8.96
C LYS A 48 -13.50 -6.53 9.39
N LEU A 49 -13.01 -6.92 10.56
CA LEU A 49 -11.82 -6.31 11.14
C LEU A 49 -10.57 -6.53 10.28
N GLU A 50 -10.43 -7.69 9.66
CA GLU A 50 -9.27 -7.97 8.81
C GLU A 50 -9.30 -7.15 7.51
N GLU A 51 -10.47 -7.07 6.86
CA GLU A 51 -10.69 -6.18 5.70
C GLU A 51 -10.38 -4.72 6.05
N TYR A 52 -10.80 -4.27 7.23
CA TYR A 52 -10.51 -2.93 7.70
C TYR A 52 -9.02 -2.72 8.00
N ARG A 53 -8.31 -3.71 8.55
CA ARG A 53 -6.86 -3.64 8.75
C ARG A 53 -6.10 -3.58 7.42
N GLU A 54 -6.56 -4.29 6.40
CA GLU A 54 -6.01 -4.16 5.03
C GLU A 54 -6.27 -2.78 4.46
N PHE A 55 -7.50 -2.27 4.56
CA PHE A 55 -7.86 -0.93 4.15
C PHE A 55 -7.01 0.12 4.88
N PHE A 56 -6.92 0.04 6.20
CA PHE A 56 -6.16 0.97 7.04
C PHE A 56 -4.66 0.87 6.74
N ARG A 57 -4.11 -0.33 6.50
CA ARG A 57 -2.73 -0.50 5.98
C ARG A 57 -2.51 0.28 4.68
N ALA A 58 -3.46 0.31 3.76
CA ALA A 58 -3.30 1.03 2.49
C ALA A 58 -3.17 2.56 2.64
N PHE A 59 -3.61 3.15 3.75
CA PHE A 59 -3.46 4.59 4.02
C PHE A 59 -2.09 4.96 4.60
N TYR A 60 -1.49 4.08 5.41
CA TYR A 60 -0.28 4.38 6.18
C TYR A 60 0.97 3.65 5.69
N THR A 61 0.78 2.62 4.87
CA THR A 61 1.86 2.01 4.11
C THR A 61 2.07 2.89 2.88
N PRO A 62 3.24 3.54 2.72
CA PRO A 62 3.55 4.23 1.48
C PRO A 62 3.30 3.25 0.33
N ALA A 63 2.70 3.69 -0.79
CA ALA A 63 2.43 2.86 -1.99
C ALA A 63 3.65 2.07 -2.54
N ILE A 64 4.82 2.37 -1.96
CA ILE A 64 6.14 1.83 -2.13
C ILE A 64 6.26 0.38 -1.66
N ASP A 65 5.68 0.02 -0.51
CA ASP A 65 5.85 -1.33 0.07
C ASP A 65 4.92 -2.38 -0.56
N TYR A 66 3.92 -1.96 -1.34
CA TYR A 66 3.07 -2.85 -2.13
C TYR A 66 3.66 -3.20 -3.51
N ILE A 67 4.77 -2.57 -3.90
CA ILE A 67 5.44 -2.87 -5.15
C ILE A 67 6.36 -4.07 -4.97
N VAL A 68 5.77 -5.24 -5.20
CA VAL A 68 6.50 -6.50 -5.26
C VAL A 68 7.19 -6.59 -6.62
N VAL A 69 8.51 -6.44 -6.62
CA VAL A 69 9.35 -6.74 -7.79
C VAL A 69 9.38 -8.26 -7.95
N ALA A 70 8.70 -8.77 -8.98
CA ALA A 70 8.61 -10.20 -9.28
C ALA A 70 9.99 -10.80 -9.61
N HIS A 71 10.81 -10.07 -10.37
CA HIS A 71 12.16 -10.49 -10.71
C HIS A 71 13.13 -9.30 -10.83
N THR A 72 14.40 -9.56 -10.49
CA THR A 72 15.50 -8.62 -10.70
C THR A 72 16.52 -9.23 -11.66
N PHE A 73 16.86 -8.51 -12.72
CA PHE A 73 17.80 -8.87 -13.77
C PHE A 73 18.99 -7.90 -13.76
N ALA A 74 20.19 -8.42 -13.95
CA ALA A 74 21.40 -7.61 -14.01
C ALA A 74 21.50 -6.88 -15.35
N THR A 75 21.05 -7.52 -16.44
CA THR A 75 21.10 -6.95 -17.79
C THR A 75 19.76 -7.08 -18.52
N ARG A 76 19.64 -6.33 -19.64
CA ARG A 76 18.43 -6.35 -20.46
C ARG A 76 18.26 -7.68 -21.20
N GLU A 77 19.37 -8.28 -21.60
CA GLU A 77 19.41 -9.55 -22.33
C GLU A 77 18.88 -10.71 -21.47
N GLU A 78 19.20 -10.71 -20.17
CA GLU A 78 18.65 -11.67 -19.20
C GLU A 78 17.13 -11.51 -19.06
N ALA A 79 16.67 -10.26 -18.94
CA ALA A 79 15.25 -9.96 -18.80
C ALA A 79 14.46 -10.33 -20.06
N ASP A 80 15.00 -10.04 -21.25
CA ASP A 80 14.37 -10.40 -22.52
C ASP A 80 14.32 -11.93 -22.71
N THR A 81 15.36 -12.65 -22.28
CA THR A 81 15.37 -14.13 -22.28
C THR A 81 14.27 -14.70 -21.38
N TRP A 82 14.09 -14.13 -20.19
CA TRP A 82 13.00 -14.50 -19.28
C TRP A 82 11.62 -14.16 -19.87
N LEU A 83 11.48 -13.02 -20.52
CA LEU A 83 10.22 -12.60 -21.17
C LEU A 83 9.82 -13.56 -22.30
N ILE A 84 10.79 -14.01 -23.11
CA ILE A 84 10.60 -14.96 -24.22
C ILE A 84 10.31 -16.38 -23.71
N SER A 85 10.77 -16.73 -22.51
CA SER A 85 10.51 -18.05 -21.90
C SER A 85 9.02 -18.32 -21.63
N GLY A 86 8.17 -17.29 -21.66
CA GLY A 86 6.74 -17.40 -21.37
C GLY A 86 6.42 -17.49 -19.88
N ALA A 87 7.42 -17.35 -19.00
CA ALA A 87 7.24 -17.34 -17.54
C ALA A 87 6.60 -16.04 -17.02
N ALA A 88 6.68 -14.95 -17.79
CA ALA A 88 6.19 -13.63 -17.41
C ALA A 88 4.66 -13.54 -17.43
N ARG A 89 4.10 -12.79 -16.49
CA ARG A 89 2.66 -12.47 -16.45
C ARG A 89 2.42 -10.98 -16.66
N GLU A 90 1.28 -10.66 -17.25
CA GLU A 90 0.84 -9.26 -17.41
C GLU A 90 0.78 -8.57 -16.04
N GLY A 91 1.30 -7.35 -15.99
CA GLY A 91 1.29 -6.52 -14.80
C GLY A 91 2.46 -6.73 -13.84
N GLU A 92 3.28 -7.78 -14.03
CA GLU A 92 4.45 -8.02 -13.19
C GLU A 92 5.46 -6.87 -13.27
N LEU A 93 5.93 -6.40 -12.12
CA LEU A 93 6.99 -5.40 -12.01
C LEU A 93 8.33 -6.12 -11.91
N VAL A 94 9.29 -5.70 -12.73
CA VAL A 94 10.66 -6.23 -12.74
C VAL A 94 11.67 -5.11 -12.63
N ARG A 95 12.83 -5.43 -12.07
CA ARG A 95 13.99 -4.53 -12.01
C ARG A 95 15.02 -5.01 -13.01
N ILE A 96 15.44 -4.16 -13.94
CA ILE A 96 16.43 -4.49 -14.97
C ILE A 96 17.54 -3.45 -14.89
N ALA A 97 18.78 -3.86 -14.64
CA ALA A 97 19.93 -2.96 -14.52
C ALA A 97 19.71 -1.78 -13.52
N GLY A 98 18.97 -2.04 -12.44
CA GLY A 98 18.65 -1.03 -11.42
C GLY A 98 17.43 -0.14 -11.73
N GLU A 99 16.81 -0.34 -12.89
CA GLU A 99 15.66 0.42 -13.37
C GLU A 99 14.36 -0.42 -13.30
N GLY A 100 13.25 0.18 -12.88
CA GLY A 100 11.91 -0.42 -12.89
C GLY A 100 11.23 -0.53 -14.25
N PHE A 101 10.62 -1.68 -14.50
CA PHE A 101 9.79 -1.93 -15.68
C PHE A 101 8.56 -2.75 -15.30
N GLN A 102 7.48 -2.59 -16.07
CA GLN A 102 6.27 -3.41 -15.99
C GLN A 102 6.10 -4.25 -17.24
N VAL A 103 5.71 -5.51 -17.07
CA VAL A 103 5.35 -6.42 -18.16
C VAL A 103 3.96 -6.04 -18.67
N ILE A 104 3.87 -5.65 -19.94
CA ILE A 104 2.59 -5.29 -20.60
C ILE A 104 2.43 -6.06 -21.91
N PRO A 105 1.21 -6.32 -22.37
CA PRO A 105 0.99 -6.94 -23.67
C PRO A 105 1.51 -6.06 -24.81
N GLU A 106 2.00 -6.71 -25.85
CA GLU A 106 2.43 -6.02 -27.06
C GLU A 106 1.23 -5.43 -27.82
N ARG A 107 1.35 -4.18 -28.27
CA ARG A 107 0.22 -3.45 -28.93
C ARG A 107 -0.18 -4.05 -30.28
N LYS A 108 0.70 -4.81 -30.94
CA LYS A 108 0.50 -5.34 -32.30
C LYS A 108 1.08 -6.75 -32.47
N GLY A 109 0.87 -7.65 -31.50
CA GLY A 109 1.39 -9.02 -31.61
C GLY A 109 0.96 -9.92 -30.47
N THR A 110 1.41 -11.17 -30.54
CA THR A 110 1.33 -12.14 -29.44
C THR A 110 2.64 -12.09 -28.66
N GLY A 111 2.62 -11.50 -27.47
CA GLY A 111 3.82 -11.37 -26.64
C GLY A 111 3.69 -10.30 -25.57
N PHE A 112 4.71 -10.24 -24.71
CA PHE A 112 4.86 -9.20 -23.71
C PHE A 112 6.05 -8.30 -24.05
N ARG A 113 6.01 -7.07 -23.55
CA ARG A 113 7.12 -6.11 -23.60
C ARG A 113 7.27 -5.38 -22.27
N PHE A 114 8.44 -4.82 -22.04
CA PHE A 114 8.70 -3.98 -20.88
C PHE A 114 8.27 -2.53 -21.13
N LEU A 115 7.44 -1.98 -20.24
CA LEU A 115 7.15 -0.55 -20.13
C LEU A 115 7.98 0.05 -19.00
N ARG A 116 8.66 1.17 -19.23
CA ARG A 116 9.40 1.86 -18.16
C ARG A 116 8.41 2.37 -17.11
N THR A 117 8.50 1.81 -15.92
CA THR A 117 7.68 2.19 -14.76
C THR A 117 8.65 2.34 -13.58
N PRO A 118 9.04 3.58 -13.24
CA PRO A 118 10.01 3.83 -12.19
C PRO A 118 9.60 3.14 -10.89
N LEU A 119 10.53 2.44 -10.25
CA LEU A 119 10.27 1.88 -8.94
C LEU A 119 10.11 3.02 -7.92
N PRO A 120 9.39 2.78 -6.82
CA PRO A 120 9.26 3.74 -5.73
C PRO A 120 10.59 4.26 -5.19
N GLU A 121 11.59 3.39 -5.08
CA GLU A 121 12.95 3.76 -4.70
C GLU A 121 13.58 4.76 -5.68
N GLU A 122 13.29 4.64 -6.97
CA GLU A 122 13.75 5.58 -8.01
C GLU A 122 13.02 6.93 -7.90
N LEU A 123 11.72 6.89 -7.57
CA LEU A 123 10.92 8.10 -7.35
C LEU A 123 11.34 8.85 -6.07
N MET A 124 11.62 8.14 -4.97
CA MET A 124 12.10 8.73 -3.72
C MET A 124 13.50 9.34 -3.84
N LYS A 125 14.39 8.73 -4.64
CA LYS A 125 15.70 9.34 -4.94
C LYS A 125 15.56 10.62 -5.78
N LYS A 126 14.55 10.68 -6.65
CA LYS A 126 14.31 11.82 -7.55
C LYS A 126 13.52 12.95 -6.89
N TYR A 127 12.65 12.61 -5.94
CA TYR A 127 11.84 13.52 -5.14
C TYR A 127 11.90 13.07 -3.68
N PRO A 128 12.97 13.40 -2.94
CA PRO A 128 13.01 13.14 -1.51
C PRO A 128 11.82 13.88 -0.85
N PRO A 129 11.14 13.26 0.14
CA PRO A 129 10.07 13.95 0.85
C PRO A 129 10.67 15.20 1.48
N ASP A 130 10.07 16.36 1.19
CA ASP A 130 10.46 17.63 1.80
C ASP A 130 10.50 17.44 3.32
N SER A 131 11.66 17.74 3.89
CA SER A 131 11.87 17.73 5.33
C SER A 131 11.21 19.00 5.89
N GLU A 132 9.90 18.96 6.13
CA GLU A 132 9.21 19.91 7.00
C GLU A 132 9.04 19.35 8.41
#